data_AF-A0A519C2D9-F1
#
_entry.id   AF-A0A519C2D9-F1
#
_cell.length_a   1.000
_cell.length_b   1.000
_cell.length_c   1.000
_cell.angle_alpha   90.00
_cell.angle_beta   90.00
_cell.angle_gamma   90.00
#
_symmetry.space_group_name_H-M   'P 1'
#
loop_
_entity.id
_entity.type
_entity.pdbx_description
1 polymer ?
#
loop_
_entity_poly.entity_id
_entity_poly.type
_entity_poly.pdbx_seq_one_letter_code
_entity_poly.pdbx_strand_id
1 'polypeptide(L)'
;MIRLLDEVCGQILFEIIVYIIIFTIIAILVNAGMSESQAEFTVIISVICFLIIILLRWKKRRLALGKSVELDTDNDGYISEEEWAAAGMSNEDENSGV
;
A
#
# COMPACT_ATOMS: atom_id res chain seq x y z
N MET A 1 -29.18 15.13 -6.89
CA MET A 1 -29.27 14.08 -7.92
C MET A 1 -28.13 14.19 -8.94
N ILE A 2 -27.85 15.37 -9.50
CA ILE A 2 -26.77 15.58 -10.51
C ILE A 2 -25.36 15.19 -10.00
N ARG A 3 -24.99 15.51 -8.75
CA ARG A 3 -23.67 15.14 -8.18
C ARG A 3 -23.47 13.62 -8.02
N LEU A 4 -24.53 12.88 -7.70
CA LEU A 4 -24.47 11.41 -7.59
C LEU A 4 -24.30 10.76 -8.96
N LEU A 5 -24.93 11.33 -10.00
CA LEU A 5 -24.76 10.84 -11.37
C LEU A 5 -23.33 11.07 -11.88
N ASP A 6 -22.73 12.22 -11.56
CA ASP A 6 -21.36 12.57 -11.96
C ASP A 6 -20.32 11.67 -11.29
N GLU A 7 -20.51 11.35 -10.00
CA GLU A 7 -19.64 10.45 -9.25
C GLU A 7 -19.74 9.00 -9.73
N VAL A 8 -20.96 8.51 -10.02
CA VAL A 8 -21.17 7.17 -10.60
C VAL A 8 -20.61 7.09 -12.03
N CYS A 9 -20.80 8.14 -12.83
CA CYS A 9 -20.23 8.23 -14.18
C CYS A 9 -18.70 8.20 -14.16
N GLY A 10 -18.09 8.97 -13.25
CA GLY A 10 -16.64 8.97 -13.05
C GLY A 10 -16.10 7.60 -12.62
N GLN A 11 -16.80 6.89 -11.74
CA GLN A 11 -16.44 5.53 -11.33
C GLN A 11 -16.50 4.53 -12.48
N ILE A 12 -17.58 4.55 -13.27
CA ILE A 12 -17.74 3.66 -14.43
C ILE A 12 -16.67 3.96 -15.49
N LEU A 13 -16.41 5.24 -15.78
CA LEU A 13 -15.35 5.63 -16.72
C LEU A 13 -13.97 5.18 -16.24
N PHE A 14 -13.67 5.31 -14.95
CA PHE A 14 -12.42 4.83 -14.37
C PHE A 14 -12.29 3.30 -14.51
N GLU A 15 -13.35 2.55 -14.22
CA GLU A 15 -13.37 1.09 -14.37
C GLU A 15 -13.11 0.65 -15.81
N ILE A 16 -13.76 1.31 -16.78
CA ILE A 16 -13.55 1.05 -18.21
C ILE A 16 -12.10 1.32 -18.61
N ILE A 17 -11.52 2.44 -18.17
CA ILE A 17 -10.11 2.79 -18.46
C ILE A 17 -9.16 1.73 -17.90
N VAL A 18 -9.37 1.32 -16.64
CA VAL A 18 -8.56 0.27 -16.00
C VAL A 18 -8.67 -1.04 -16.76
N TYR A 19 -9.87 -1.42 -17.18
CA TYR A 19 -10.10 -2.64 -17.97
C TYR A 19 -9.36 -2.59 -19.31
N ILE A 20 -9.43 -1.46 -20.03
CA ILE A 20 -8.71 -1.27 -21.31
C ILE A 20 -7.19 -1.40 -21.11
N ILE A 21 -6.63 -0.83 -20.03
CA ILE A 21 -5.21 -0.93 -19.72
C ILE A 21 -4.81 -2.39 -19.48
N ILE A 22 -5.58 -3.13 -18.66
CA ILE A 22 -5.33 -4.55 -18.39
C ILE A 22 -5.34 -5.36 -19.69
N PHE A 23 -6.35 -5.15 -20.53
CA PHE A 23 -6.46 -5.86 -21.80
C PHE A 23 -5.30 -5.55 -22.74
N THR A 24 -4.84 -4.30 -22.75
CA THR A 24 -3.67 -3.86 -23.52
C THR A 24 -2.39 -4.55 -23.05
N ILE A 25 -2.19 -4.68 -21.73
CA ILE A 25 -1.04 -5.39 -21.15
C ILE A 25 -1.06 -6.87 -21.55
N ILE A 26 -2.22 -7.53 -21.46
CA ILE A 26 -2.37 -8.93 -21.88
C ILE A 26 -2.00 -9.07 -23.37
N ALA A 27 -2.52 -8.19 -24.23
CA ALA A 27 -2.20 -8.20 -25.66
C ALA A 27 -0.69 -8.02 -25.93
N ILE A 28 -0.01 -7.12 -25.18
CA ILE A 28 1.44 -6.94 -25.29
C ILE A 28 2.19 -8.21 -24.87
N LEU A 29 1.79 -8.86 -23.77
CA LEU A 29 2.41 -10.09 -23.29
C LEU A 29 2.21 -11.25 -24.29
N VAL A 30 1.02 -11.37 -24.87
CA VAL A 30 0.74 -12.36 -25.90
C VAL A 30 1.57 -12.09 -27.15
N ASN A 31 1.66 -10.83 -27.59
CA ASN A 31 2.51 -10.45 -28.72
C ASN A 31 4.01 -10.66 -28.45
N ALA A 32 4.44 -10.62 -27.18
CA ALA A 32 5.80 -10.96 -26.76
C ALA A 32 6.08 -12.48 -26.77
N GLY A 33 5.08 -13.31 -27.09
CA GLY A 33 5.23 -14.75 -27.27
C GLY A 33 4.68 -15.60 -26.11
N MET A 34 3.99 -15.00 -25.13
CA MET A 34 3.29 -15.77 -24.10
C MET A 34 1.95 -16.30 -24.62
N SER A 35 1.48 -17.44 -24.11
CA SER A 35 0.10 -17.87 -24.34
C SER A 35 -0.87 -16.94 -23.62
N GLU A 36 -2.09 -16.79 -24.15
CA GLU A 36 -3.15 -15.97 -23.55
C GLU A 36 -3.40 -16.33 -22.08
N SER A 37 -3.52 -17.64 -21.80
CA SER A 37 -3.64 -18.15 -20.44
C SER A 37 -2.48 -17.73 -19.52
N GLN A 38 -1.22 -17.79 -20.00
CA GLN A 38 -0.06 -17.39 -19.20
C GLN A 38 -0.07 -15.88 -18.93
N ALA A 39 -0.46 -15.07 -19.90
CA ALA A 39 -0.55 -13.61 -19.76
C ALA A 39 -1.62 -13.23 -18.74
N GLU A 40 -2.80 -13.84 -18.81
CA GLU A 40 -3.89 -13.65 -17.84
C GLU A 40 -3.44 -14.00 -16.41
N PHE A 41 -2.87 -15.19 -16.21
CA PHE A 41 -2.38 -15.61 -14.90
C PHE A 41 -1.31 -14.66 -14.35
N THR A 42 -0.40 -14.20 -15.21
CA THR A 42 0.67 -13.27 -14.82
C THR A 42 0.10 -11.94 -14.33
N VAL A 43 -0.88 -11.40 -15.05
CA VAL A 43 -1.53 -10.14 -14.67
C VAL A 43 -2.29 -10.32 -13.35
N ILE A 44 -3.07 -11.40 -13.19
CA ILE A 44 -3.80 -11.70 -11.94
C ILE A 44 -2.85 -11.79 -10.75
N ILE A 45 -1.76 -12.55 -10.88
CA ILE A 45 -0.76 -12.70 -9.82
C ILE A 45 -0.12 -11.36 -9.48
N SER A 46 0.22 -10.54 -10.48
CA SER A 46 0.82 -9.23 -10.24
C SER A 46 -0.10 -8.29 -9.45
N VAL A 47 -1.41 -8.29 -9.74
CA VAL A 47 -2.41 -7.52 -8.99
C VAL A 47 -2.49 -8.00 -7.54
N ILE A 48 -2.53 -9.31 -7.31
CA ILE A 48 -2.56 -9.89 -5.96
C ILE A 48 -1.30 -9.50 -5.18
N CYS A 49 -0.12 -9.61 -5.79
CA CYS A 49 1.14 -9.20 -5.16
C CYS A 49 1.11 -7.71 -4.77
N PHE A 50 0.62 -6.85 -5.66
CA PHE A 50 0.51 -5.42 -5.39
C PHE A 50 -0.41 -5.12 -4.21
N LEU A 51 -1.56 -5.79 -4.13
CA LEU A 51 -2.49 -5.68 -3.00
C LEU A 51 -1.84 -6.12 -1.68
N ILE A 52 -1.11 -7.25 -1.67
CA ILE A 52 -0.39 -7.71 -0.48
C ILE A 52 0.64 -6.67 -0.02
N ILE A 53 1.41 -6.09 -0.94
CA ILE A 53 2.40 -5.05 -0.61
C ILE A 53 1.72 -3.82 -0.01
N ILE A 54 0.59 -3.36 -0.58
CA ILE A 54 -0.18 -2.24 -0.04
C ILE A 54 -0.66 -2.56 1.38
N LEU A 55 -1.24 -3.75 1.60
CA LEU A 55 -1.73 -4.18 2.92
C LEU A 55 -0.59 -4.24 3.95
N LEU A 56 0.57 -4.77 3.58
CA LEU A 56 1.75 -4.80 4.45
C LEU A 56 2.22 -3.38 4.80
N ARG A 57 2.27 -2.47 3.83
CA ARG A 57 2.62 -1.06 4.07
C ARG A 57 1.62 -0.38 4.99
N TRP A 58 0.33 -0.63 4.78
CA TRP A 58 -0.74 -0.13 5.64
C TRP A 58 -0.64 -0.67 7.07
N LYS A 59 -0.38 -1.98 7.22
CA LYS A 59 -0.17 -2.59 8.53
C LYS A 59 1.05 -1.98 9.23
N LYS A 60 2.18 -1.80 8.52
CA LYS A 60 3.38 -1.16 9.07
C LYS A 60 3.12 0.29 9.49
N ARG A 61 2.39 1.07 8.68
CA ARG A 61 1.99 2.43 9.04
C ARG A 61 1.08 2.45 10.27
N ARG A 62 0.10 1.55 10.36
CA ARG A 62 -0.78 1.46 11.53
C ARG A 62 -0.06 0.99 12.79
N LEU A 63 0.90 0.08 12.68
CA LEU A 63 1.75 -0.33 13.81
C LEU A 63 2.66 0.82 14.26
N ALA A 64 3.23 1.58 13.33
CA ALA A 64 4.04 2.74 13.65
C ALA A 64 3.20 3.85 14.32
N LEU A 65 1.99 4.10 13.81
CA LEU A 65 1.06 5.06 14.40
C LEU A 65 0.51 4.59 15.76
N GLY A 66 0.22 3.30 15.93
CA GLY A 66 -0.21 2.74 17.22
C GLY A 66 0.91 2.82 18.26
N LYS A 67 2.14 2.45 17.87
CA LYS A 67 3.32 2.58 18.74
C LYS A 67 3.62 4.05 19.07
N SER A 68 3.48 4.97 18.10
CA SER A 68 3.70 6.39 18.38
C SER A 68 2.62 6.98 19.27
N VAL A 69 1.36 6.57 19.11
CA VAL A 69 0.25 7.00 19.99
C VAL A 69 0.38 6.44 21.41
N GLU A 70 0.96 5.25 21.58
CA GLU A 70 1.24 4.70 22.91
C GLU A 70 2.44 5.37 23.60
N LEU A 71 3.37 5.94 22.82
CA LEU A 71 4.55 6.65 23.32
C LEU A 71 4.24 8.12 23.65
N ASP A 72 3.46 8.77 22.78
CA ASP A 72 2.97 10.14 22.92
C ASP A 72 1.90 10.19 24.02
N THR A 73 2.37 10.36 25.25
CA THR A 73 1.57 10.28 26.48
C THR A 73 0.88 11.60 26.77
N ASP A 74 1.46 12.71 26.31
CA ASP A 74 0.87 14.04 26.43
C ASP A 74 0.04 14.47 25.19
N ASN A 75 0.06 13.65 24.13
CA ASN A 75 -0.72 13.79 22.90
C ASN A 75 -0.45 15.13 22.18
N ASP A 76 0.80 15.59 22.24
CA ASP A 76 1.28 16.80 21.56
C ASP A 76 1.66 16.53 20.08
N GLY A 77 1.70 15.26 19.68
CA GLY A 77 2.00 14.79 18.32
C GLY A 77 3.50 14.55 18.06
N TYR A 78 4.36 14.72 19.06
CA TYR A 78 5.80 14.46 19.03
C TYR A 78 6.14 13.45 20.13
N ILE A 79 7.18 12.62 19.92
CA ILE A 79 7.68 11.75 20.98
C ILE A 79 8.93 12.41 21.56
N SER A 80 8.85 12.88 22.79
CA SER A 80 9.97 13.46 23.54
C SER A 80 11.00 12.40 23.95
N GLU A 81 12.23 12.83 24.29
CA GLU A 81 13.26 11.90 24.79
C GLU A 81 12.83 11.26 26.12
N GLU A 82 12.07 11.99 26.94
CA GLU A 82 11.51 11.51 28.19
C GLU A 82 10.46 10.40 27.99
N GLU A 83 9.56 10.54 27.02
CA GLU A 83 8.56 9.52 26.66
C GLU A 83 9.19 8.29 26.03
N TRP A 84 10.21 8.50 25.19
CA TRP A 84 11.01 7.42 24.61
C TRP A 84 11.72 6.60 25.68
N ALA A 85 12.32 7.27 26.67
CA ALA A 85 12.98 6.64 27.81
C ALA A 85 11.98 5.96 28.76
N ALA A 86 10.82 6.57 29.01
CA ALA A 86 9.77 6.03 29.87
C ALA A 86 9.17 4.72 29.33
N ALA A 87 9.12 4.56 28.00
CA ALA A 87 8.70 3.32 27.35
C ALA A 87 9.79 2.23 27.29
N GLY A 88 10.96 2.47 27.87
CA GLY A 88 12.05 1.51 27.91
C GLY A 88 12.69 1.21 26.55
N MET A 89 12.54 2.12 25.57
CA MET A 89 13.23 2.04 24.29
C MET A 89 14.67 2.54 24.50
N SER A 90 15.60 1.64 24.82
CA SER A 90 17.03 2.01 24.88
C SER A 90 17.54 2.33 23.47
N ASN A 91 18.37 3.37 23.34
CA ASN A 91 19.10 3.71 22.12
C ASN A 91 20.25 2.71 21.84
N GLU A 92 20.04 1.42 22.09
CA GLU A 92 21.04 0.36 21.90
C GLU A 92 20.87 -0.29 20.53
N ASP A 93 20.93 0.49 19.45
CA ASP A 93 21.14 -0.02 18.09
C ASP A 93 22.18 0.81 17.31
N GLU A 94 23.04 1.56 18.00
CA GLU A 94 24.26 2.16 17.44
C GLU A 94 25.47 1.83 18.32
N ASN A 95 25.91 0.56 18.33
CA ASN A 95 27.33 0.17 18.38
C ASN A 95 27.49 -1.36 18.48
N SER A 96 27.41 -2.07 17.35
CA SER A 96 28.08 -3.37 17.22
C SER A 96 28.77 -3.49 15.86
N GLY A 97 29.81 -2.68 15.70
CA GLY A 97 30.78 -2.77 14.63
C GLY A 97 32.17 -2.46 15.18
N VAL A 98 32.65 -3.32 16.09
CA VAL A 98 34.08 -3.48 16.40
C VAL A 98 34.57 -4.71 15.66
#